data_AF-A0A5K1JWJ6-F1
#
_entry.id   AF-A0A5K1JWJ6-F1
#
_cell.length_a   1.000
_cell.length_b   1.000
_cell.length_c   1.000
_cell.angle_alpha   90.00
_cell.angle_beta   90.00
_cell.angle_gamma   90.00
#
_symmetry.space_group_name_H-M   'P 1'
#
loop_
_entity.id
_entity.type
_entity.pdbx_description
1 polymer ?
#
loop_
_entity_poly.entity_id
_entity_poly.type
_entity_poly.pdbx_seq_one_letter_code
_entity_poly.pdbx_strand_id
1 'polypeptide(L)'
;MEIRVQVSQYVHDRIVALRSTSAPLQPSTDGTPGPYQNVSIVRANSMKFMPNYFPKHSLSALFFLFPDPHFKARKHKARIISPTLLAEYAYILKPGGIVYTITDVRDLHGWMRTHLEQFPLFEPVSEQALRDEGKGPIVDAVYGSTEEGKKVERNQGEKWLACFRRIEAKRD
;
A
#
# COMPACT_ATOMS: atom_id res chain seq x y z
N MET A 1 -10.26 17.69 6.71
CA MET A 1 -10.03 16.71 5.63
C MET A 1 -11.28 15.87 5.54
N GLU A 2 -12.06 16.04 4.48
CA GLU A 2 -13.29 15.28 4.27
C GLU A 2 -12.93 13.86 3.82
N ILE A 3 -13.46 12.85 4.50
CA ILE A 3 -13.29 11.45 4.08
C ILE A 3 -14.55 11.08 3.30
N ARG A 4 -14.41 10.93 1.97
CA ARG A 4 -15.54 10.68 1.07
C ARG A 4 -16.24 9.36 1.40
N VAL A 5 -17.51 9.45 1.78
CA VAL A 5 -18.33 8.28 2.16
C VAL A 5 -18.56 7.34 0.98
N GLN A 6 -18.76 7.91 -0.22
CA GLN A 6 -19.10 7.17 -1.43
C GLN A 6 -18.05 6.12 -1.82
N VAL A 7 -16.76 6.43 -1.66
CA VAL A 7 -15.69 5.50 -2.04
C VAL A 7 -15.64 4.30 -1.10
N SER A 8 -15.72 4.53 0.21
CA SER A 8 -15.75 3.42 1.17
C SER A 8 -16.99 2.54 1.00
N GLN A 9 -18.14 3.15 0.69
CA GLN A 9 -19.37 2.39 0.45
C GLN A 9 -19.25 1.53 -0.81
N TYR A 10 -18.77 2.12 -1.91
CA TYR A 10 -18.53 1.39 -3.16
C TYR A 10 -17.64 0.16 -2.96
N VAL A 11 -16.54 0.29 -2.22
CA VAL A 11 -15.64 -0.84 -1.94
C VAL A 11 -16.31 -1.87 -1.04
N HIS A 12 -17.05 -1.44 -0.02
CA HIS A 12 -17.81 -2.34 0.85
C HIS A 12 -18.82 -3.17 0.04
N ASP A 13 -19.65 -2.51 -0.77
CA ASP A 13 -20.66 -3.15 -1.61
C ASP A 13 -20.01 -4.13 -2.61
N ARG A 14 -18.84 -3.77 -3.15
CA ARG A 14 -18.07 -4.64 -4.04
C ARG A 14 -17.58 -5.91 -3.33
N ILE A 15 -17.08 -5.79 -2.10
CA ILE A 15 -16.65 -6.94 -1.28
C ILE A 15 -17.86 -7.85 -0.98
N VAL A 16 -18.99 -7.27 -0.56
CA VAL A 16 -20.22 -8.02 -0.28
C VAL A 16 -20.70 -8.77 -1.52
N ALA A 17 -20.77 -8.08 -2.67
CA ALA A 17 -21.18 -8.69 -3.93
C ALA A 17 -20.25 -9.85 -4.33
N LEU A 18 -18.93 -9.66 -4.26
CA LEU A 18 -17.96 -10.70 -4.63
C LEU A 18 -18.02 -11.93 -3.72
N ARG A 19 -18.27 -11.75 -2.43
CA ARG A 19 -18.49 -12.87 -1.49
C ARG A 19 -19.73 -13.66 -1.86
N SER A 20 -20.83 -12.97 -2.19
CA SER A 20 -22.09 -13.62 -2.55
C SER A 20 -22.00 -14.34 -3.90
N THR A 21 -21.36 -13.75 -4.91
CA THR A 21 -21.29 -14.36 -6.25
C THR A 21 -20.20 -15.42 -6.38
N SER A 22 -19.25 -15.46 -5.46
CA SER A 22 -18.13 -16.42 -5.47
C SER A 22 -18.24 -17.46 -4.36
N ALA A 23 -19.39 -17.52 -3.66
CA ALA A 23 -19.63 -18.50 -2.62
C ALA A 23 -19.61 -19.92 -3.23
N PRO A 24 -18.81 -20.85 -2.68
CA PRO A 24 -18.80 -22.22 -3.15
C PRO A 24 -20.16 -22.88 -2.89
N LEU A 25 -20.59 -23.77 -3.80
CA LEU A 25 -21.85 -24.50 -3.70
C LEU A 25 -21.93 -25.39 -2.45
N GLN A 26 -20.78 -25.80 -1.92
CA GLN A 26 -20.67 -26.56 -0.67
C GLN A 26 -19.72 -25.84 0.29
N PRO A 27 -20.05 -25.79 1.60
CA PRO A 27 -19.14 -25.28 2.61
C PRO A 27 -17.82 -26.06 2.61
N SER A 28 -16.71 -25.36 2.84
CA SER A 28 -15.42 -26.00 3.06
C SER A 28 -15.45 -26.84 4.33
N THR A 29 -15.03 -28.10 4.22
CA THR A 29 -14.98 -29.05 5.34
C THR A 29 -13.67 -28.97 6.12
N ASP A 30 -12.66 -28.28 5.59
CA ASP A 30 -11.32 -28.13 6.14
C ASP A 30 -11.13 -26.80 6.92
N GLY A 31 -12.20 -26.01 7.07
CA GLY A 31 -12.16 -24.70 7.73
C GLY A 31 -11.52 -23.59 6.90
N THR A 32 -11.17 -23.84 5.63
CA THR A 32 -10.64 -22.82 4.74
C THR A 32 -11.71 -21.75 4.48
N PRO A 33 -11.45 -20.46 4.78
CA PRO A 33 -12.41 -19.40 4.51
C PRO A 33 -12.76 -19.33 3.01
N GLY A 34 -14.03 -19.05 2.71
CA GLY A 34 -14.47 -18.84 1.33
C GLY A 34 -13.78 -17.65 0.65
N PRO A 35 -13.96 -17.48 -0.66
CA PRO A 35 -13.36 -16.37 -1.41
C PRO A 35 -13.71 -14.99 -0.81
N TYR A 36 -12.75 -14.07 -0.85
CA TYR A 36 -12.89 -12.67 -0.39
C TYR A 36 -13.24 -12.48 1.09
N GLN A 37 -13.10 -13.51 1.94
CA GLN A 37 -13.35 -13.38 3.39
C GLN A 37 -12.20 -12.70 4.15
N ASN A 38 -11.00 -12.63 3.55
CA ASN A 38 -9.77 -12.06 4.13
C ASN A 38 -9.50 -10.59 3.74
N VAL A 39 -10.49 -9.89 3.18
CA VAL A 39 -10.38 -8.48 2.79
C VAL A 39 -11.47 -7.66 3.45
N SER A 40 -11.16 -6.43 3.83
CA SER A 40 -12.10 -5.47 4.41
C SER A 40 -11.72 -4.04 4.01
N ILE A 41 -12.60 -3.09 4.29
CA ILE A 41 -12.37 -1.67 4.09
C ILE A 41 -12.67 -0.90 5.37
N VAL A 42 -11.85 0.08 5.68
CA VAL A 42 -12.04 1.00 6.80
C VAL A 42 -12.00 2.43 6.27
N ARG A 43 -13.01 3.20 6.61
CA ARG A 43 -13.05 4.63 6.33
C ARG A 43 -12.22 5.38 7.36
N ALA A 44 -10.96 5.66 7.04
CA ALA A 44 -10.02 6.34 7.92
C ALA A 44 -9.17 7.37 7.17
N ASN A 45 -8.57 8.30 7.92
CA ASN A 45 -7.49 9.14 7.41
C ASN A 45 -6.17 8.41 7.68
N SER A 46 -5.53 7.87 6.64
CA SER A 46 -4.26 7.13 6.78
C SER A 46 -3.07 8.00 7.21
N MET A 47 -3.20 9.32 7.19
CA MET A 47 -2.19 10.25 7.70
C MET A 47 -2.38 10.58 9.19
N LYS A 48 -3.39 10.00 9.85
CA LYS A 48 -3.68 10.27 11.25
C LYS A 48 -3.99 9.00 11.99
N PHE A 49 -3.34 8.83 13.15
CA PHE A 49 -3.69 7.79 14.11
C PHE A 49 -3.55 6.37 13.57
N MET A 50 -2.62 6.12 12.63
CA MET A 50 -2.37 4.76 12.15
C MET A 50 -2.00 3.78 13.29
N PRO A 51 -1.20 4.19 14.30
CA PRO A 51 -0.93 3.37 15.48
C PRO A 51 -2.16 3.03 16.34
N ASN A 52 -3.30 3.71 16.17
CA ASN A 52 -4.53 3.38 16.89
C ASN A 52 -5.27 2.20 16.23
N TYR A 53 -5.01 1.93 14.94
CA TYR A 53 -5.60 0.80 14.21
C TYR A 53 -4.72 -0.45 14.29
N PHE A 54 -3.40 -0.27 14.28
CA PHE A 54 -2.45 -1.35 14.14
C PHE A 54 -1.46 -1.38 15.31
N PRO A 55 -1.34 -2.51 16.02
CA PRO A 55 -0.29 -2.71 16.99
C PRO A 55 1.11 -2.56 16.37
N LYS A 56 2.10 -2.40 17.25
CA LYS A 56 3.50 -2.40 16.84
C LYS A 56 3.84 -3.68 16.06
N HIS A 57 4.50 -3.52 14.91
CA HIS A 57 4.98 -4.61 14.06
C HIS A 57 3.91 -5.64 13.64
N SER A 58 2.63 -5.25 13.54
CA SER A 58 1.56 -6.17 13.15
C SER A 58 1.45 -6.35 11.63
N LEU A 59 1.97 -5.43 10.83
CA LEU A 59 1.87 -5.47 9.37
C LEU A 59 3.10 -6.09 8.73
N SER A 60 2.91 -6.80 7.62
CA SER A 60 3.98 -7.34 6.77
C SER A 60 4.24 -6.51 5.51
N ALA A 61 3.26 -5.73 5.07
CA ALA A 61 3.37 -4.89 3.90
C ALA A 61 2.51 -3.62 4.00
N LEU A 62 2.95 -2.56 3.33
CA LEU A 62 2.20 -1.33 3.10
C LEU A 62 2.20 -1.01 1.60
N PHE A 63 1.06 -0.54 1.08
CA PHE A 63 0.88 -0.26 -0.34
C PHE A 63 0.43 1.19 -0.54
N PHE A 64 1.25 1.97 -1.23
CA PHE A 64 0.96 3.35 -1.64
C PHE A 64 0.85 3.39 -3.17
N LEU A 65 -0.34 3.11 -3.67
CA LEU A 65 -0.59 2.90 -5.10
C LEU A 65 -1.25 4.14 -5.70
N PHE A 66 -0.54 4.83 -6.58
CA PHE A 66 -0.95 6.06 -7.25
C PHE A 66 -1.48 7.13 -6.27
N PRO A 67 -0.71 7.49 -5.21
CA PRO A 67 -1.13 8.52 -4.27
C PRO A 67 -1.20 9.90 -4.93
N ASP A 68 -2.05 10.80 -4.41
CA ASP A 68 -2.18 12.16 -4.95
C ASP A 68 -0.82 12.89 -4.89
N PRO A 69 -0.29 13.38 -6.03
CA PRO A 69 1.02 14.01 -6.11
C PRO A 69 1.09 15.37 -5.43
N HIS A 70 -0.06 16.03 -5.23
CA HIS A 70 -0.15 17.37 -4.65
C HIS A 70 0.87 18.36 -5.25
N PHE A 71 0.84 18.53 -6.58
CA PHE A 71 1.84 19.27 -7.38
C PHE A 71 2.24 20.67 -6.88
N LYS A 72 1.38 21.36 -6.12
CA LYS A 72 1.68 22.70 -5.62
C LYS A 72 2.54 22.59 -4.36
N ALA A 73 3.69 23.27 -4.30
CA ALA A 73 4.60 23.24 -3.14
C ALA A 73 3.90 23.44 -1.78
N ARG A 74 2.96 24.39 -1.70
CA ARG A 74 2.15 24.64 -0.49
C ARG A 74 1.31 23.43 -0.01
N LYS A 75 1.07 22.46 -0.89
CA LYS A 75 0.32 21.22 -0.63
C LYS A 75 1.23 20.01 -0.39
N HIS A 76 2.56 20.12 -0.46
CA HIS A 76 3.45 18.98 -0.21
C HIS A 76 3.29 18.39 1.19
N LYS A 77 2.85 19.18 2.18
CA LYS A 77 2.50 18.68 3.53
C LYS A 77 1.37 17.64 3.54
N ALA A 78 0.59 17.55 2.46
CA ALA A 78 -0.47 16.57 2.31
C ALA A 78 0.01 15.27 1.63
N ARG A 79 1.29 15.17 1.19
CA ARG A 79 1.82 13.94 0.61
C ARG A 79 1.90 12.85 1.67
N ILE A 80 1.50 11.63 1.29
CA ILE A 80 1.44 10.48 2.18
C ILE A 80 2.83 10.00 2.66
N ILE A 81 3.88 10.32 1.90
CA ILE A 81 5.27 10.06 2.32
C ILE A 81 5.87 11.37 2.85
N SER A 82 6.13 11.38 4.16
CA SER A 82 6.80 12.45 4.90
C SER A 82 7.53 11.87 6.12
N PRO A 83 8.56 12.55 6.68
CA PRO A 83 9.34 12.00 7.78
C PRO A 83 8.50 11.57 9.00
N THR A 84 7.48 12.36 9.36
CA THR A 84 6.58 12.04 10.49
C THR A 84 5.78 10.76 10.23
N LEU A 85 5.20 10.62 9.03
CA LEU A 85 4.42 9.43 8.67
C LEU A 85 5.29 8.19 8.55
N LEU A 86 6.53 8.33 8.06
CA LEU A 86 7.47 7.21 8.00
C LEU A 86 7.78 6.61 9.37
N ALA A 87 7.81 7.43 10.43
CA ALA A 87 7.95 6.93 11.80
C ALA A 87 6.74 6.09 12.24
N GLU A 88 5.51 6.53 11.92
CA GLU A 88 4.30 5.76 12.19
C GLU A 88 4.27 4.45 11.38
N TYR A 89 4.69 4.49 10.11
CA TYR A 89 4.78 3.31 9.26
C TYR A 89 5.82 2.31 9.77
N ALA A 90 6.99 2.78 10.19
CA ALA A 90 8.03 1.93 10.76
C ALA A 90 7.62 1.31 12.11
N TYR A 91 6.73 1.96 12.87
CA TYR A 91 6.18 1.44 14.13
C TYR A 91 5.22 0.26 13.89
N ILE A 92 4.30 0.37 12.92
CA ILE A 92 3.30 -0.67 12.66
C ILE A 92 3.81 -1.80 11.75
N LEU A 93 4.82 -1.53 10.92
CA LEU A 93 5.41 -2.50 10.00
C LEU A 93 6.53 -3.29 10.68
N LYS A 94 6.47 -4.61 10.59
CA LYS A 94 7.48 -5.48 11.20
C LYS A 94 8.83 -5.40 10.49
N PRO A 95 9.97 -5.65 11.19
CA PRO A 95 11.25 -5.90 10.52
C PRO A 95 11.11 -6.94 9.39
N GLY A 96 11.70 -6.64 8.23
CA GLY A 96 11.56 -7.42 7.00
C GLY A 96 10.29 -7.14 6.19
N GLY A 97 9.34 -6.36 6.72
CA GLY A 97 8.14 -5.95 5.99
C GLY A 97 8.46 -4.99 4.85
N ILE A 98 7.60 -4.95 3.82
CA ILE A 98 7.86 -4.20 2.58
C ILE A 98 6.88 -3.04 2.39
N VAL A 99 7.41 -1.87 2.09
CA VAL A 99 6.65 -0.73 1.58
C VAL A 99 6.73 -0.75 0.05
N TYR A 100 5.57 -0.87 -0.61
CA TYR A 100 5.43 -0.77 -2.06
C TYR A 100 4.89 0.61 -2.41
N THR A 101 5.61 1.36 -3.24
CA THR A 101 5.14 2.62 -3.80
C THR A 101 5.13 2.55 -5.31
N ILE A 102 4.07 3.03 -5.94
CA ILE A 102 3.99 3.14 -7.40
C ILE A 102 3.21 4.40 -7.79
N THR A 103 3.67 5.11 -8.80
CA THR A 103 3.01 6.32 -9.32
C THR A 103 3.38 6.53 -10.79
N ASP A 104 2.50 7.20 -11.53
CA ASP A 104 2.72 7.71 -12.88
C ASP A 104 3.38 9.10 -12.90
N VAL A 105 3.65 9.70 -11.73
CA VAL A 105 4.26 11.03 -11.60
C VAL A 105 5.72 10.91 -11.16
N ARG A 106 6.64 11.17 -12.09
CA ARG A 106 8.09 11.07 -11.85
C ARG A 106 8.59 11.90 -10.65
N ASP A 107 8.08 13.12 -10.48
CA ASP A 107 8.46 13.99 -9.35
C ASP A 107 7.97 13.43 -8.01
N LEU A 108 6.80 12.80 -7.98
CA LEU A 108 6.29 12.15 -6.78
C LEU A 108 7.10 10.90 -6.46
N HIS A 109 7.47 10.11 -7.48
CA HIS A 109 8.37 8.97 -7.31
C HIS A 109 9.70 9.41 -6.68
N GLY A 110 10.35 10.45 -7.24
CA GLY A 110 11.58 11.01 -6.68
C GLY A 110 11.41 11.50 -5.24
N TRP A 111 10.29 12.15 -4.94
CA TRP A 111 9.97 12.56 -3.56
C TRP A 111 9.86 11.37 -2.61
N MET A 112 9.07 10.35 -2.96
CA MET A 112 8.86 9.18 -2.11
C MET A 112 10.18 8.43 -1.87
N ARG A 113 10.96 8.22 -2.94
CA ARG A 113 12.24 7.52 -2.89
C ARG A 113 13.22 8.23 -1.97
N THR A 114 13.43 9.54 -2.16
CA THR A 114 14.36 10.33 -1.34
C THR A 114 14.00 10.28 0.15
N HIS A 115 12.73 10.45 0.50
CA HIS A 115 12.32 10.45 1.91
C HIS A 115 12.43 9.06 2.57
N LEU A 116 12.14 7.99 1.82
CA LEU A 116 12.31 6.62 2.29
C LEU A 116 13.79 6.25 2.43
N GLU A 117 14.64 6.61 1.47
CA GLU A 117 16.10 6.40 1.51
C GLU A 117 16.76 7.15 2.69
N GLN A 118 16.27 8.34 3.02
CA GLN A 118 16.79 9.15 4.13
C GLN A 118 16.30 8.70 5.51
N PHE A 119 15.27 7.85 5.57
CA PHE A 119 14.69 7.43 6.85
C PHE A 119 15.43 6.20 7.39
N PRO A 120 15.93 6.21 8.64
CA PRO A 120 16.91 5.23 9.12
C PRO A 120 16.38 3.80 9.28
N LEU A 121 15.08 3.58 9.15
CA LEU A 121 14.43 2.27 9.32
C LEU A 121 13.95 1.65 8.00
N PHE A 122 14.34 2.22 6.86
CA PHE A 122 14.01 1.70 5.55
C PHE A 122 15.27 1.58 4.67
N GLU A 123 15.36 0.49 3.92
CA GLU A 123 16.39 0.28 2.90
C GLU A 123 15.71 0.01 1.54
N PRO A 124 16.26 0.51 0.42
CA PRO A 124 15.72 0.19 -0.89
C PRO A 124 15.87 -1.29 -1.20
N VAL A 125 14.86 -1.89 -1.82
CA VAL A 125 14.89 -3.27 -2.33
C VAL A 125 14.52 -3.28 -3.81
N SER A 126 15.30 -3.98 -4.62
CA SER A 126 15.06 -4.07 -6.05
C SER A 126 13.84 -4.95 -6.35
N GLU A 127 13.19 -4.69 -7.49
CA GLU A 127 12.11 -5.54 -7.97
C GLU A 127 12.58 -7.00 -8.15
N GLN A 128 13.77 -7.21 -8.71
CA GLN A 128 14.33 -8.54 -8.90
C GLN A 128 14.46 -9.29 -7.58
N ALA A 129 15.01 -8.66 -6.53
CA ALA A 129 15.13 -9.28 -5.21
C ALA A 129 13.75 -9.67 -4.64
N LEU A 130 12.73 -8.83 -4.82
CA LEU A 130 11.37 -9.17 -4.40
C LEU A 130 10.81 -10.37 -5.18
N ARG A 131 11.08 -10.45 -6.49
CA ARG A 131 10.68 -11.58 -7.33
C ARG A 131 11.36 -12.87 -6.89
N ASP A 132 12.66 -12.82 -6.62
CA ASP A 132 13.44 -13.96 -6.12
C ASP A 132 12.96 -14.44 -4.74
N GLU A 133 12.45 -13.52 -3.91
CA GLU A 133 11.79 -13.82 -2.62
C GLU A 133 10.33 -14.30 -2.75
N GLY A 134 9.87 -14.64 -3.96
CA GLY A 134 8.53 -15.15 -4.23
C GLY A 134 7.42 -14.08 -4.21
N LYS A 135 7.77 -12.79 -4.23
CA LYS A 135 6.80 -11.67 -4.19
C LYS A 135 6.42 -11.18 -5.59
N GLY A 136 6.81 -11.89 -6.65
CA GLY A 136 6.47 -11.56 -8.04
C GLY A 136 4.97 -11.29 -8.27
N PRO A 137 4.05 -12.16 -7.82
CA PRO A 137 2.61 -11.91 -7.95
C PRO A 137 2.13 -10.62 -7.26
N ILE A 138 2.78 -10.22 -6.16
CA ILE A 138 2.47 -8.96 -5.48
C ILE A 138 2.93 -7.78 -6.33
N VAL A 139 4.13 -7.85 -6.89
CA VAL A 139 4.67 -6.82 -7.80
C VAL A 139 3.76 -6.66 -9.02
N ASP A 140 3.35 -7.75 -9.64
CA ASP A 140 2.47 -7.71 -10.81
C ASP A 140 1.11 -7.08 -10.47
N ALA A 141 0.56 -7.41 -9.28
CA ALA A 141 -0.66 -6.78 -8.79
C ALA A 141 -0.50 -5.27 -8.50
N VAL A 142 0.64 -4.86 -7.94
CA VAL A 142 0.98 -3.44 -7.70
C VAL A 142 0.99 -2.64 -9.01
N TYR A 143 1.48 -3.22 -10.10
CA TYR A 143 1.49 -2.57 -11.42
C TYR A 143 0.09 -2.45 -12.07
N GLY A 144 -0.73 -3.50 -12.00
CA GLY A 144 -1.88 -3.65 -12.90
C GLY A 144 -3.24 -3.90 -12.27
N SER A 145 -3.33 -4.20 -10.97
CA SER A 145 -4.61 -4.62 -10.37
C SER A 145 -5.53 -3.46 -9.98
N THR A 146 -5.00 -2.24 -9.84
CA THR A 146 -5.80 -1.04 -9.51
C THR A 146 -6.39 -0.40 -10.77
N GLU A 147 -7.53 0.27 -10.63
CA GLU A 147 -8.14 1.00 -11.76
C GLU A 147 -7.24 2.11 -12.30
N GLU A 148 -6.48 2.79 -11.43
CA GLU A 148 -5.51 3.81 -11.87
C GLU A 148 -4.34 3.16 -12.62
N GLY A 149 -3.82 2.02 -12.16
CA GLY A 149 -2.78 1.28 -12.86
C GLY A 149 -3.22 0.83 -14.26
N LYS A 150 -4.44 0.29 -14.40
CA LYS A 150 -5.01 -0.07 -15.71
C LYS A 150 -5.19 1.16 -16.60
N LYS A 151 -5.62 2.29 -16.04
CA LYS A 151 -5.80 3.55 -16.77
C LYS A 151 -4.48 4.08 -17.32
N VAL A 152 -3.42 4.08 -16.53
CA VAL A 152 -2.08 4.51 -16.97
C VAL A 152 -1.60 3.64 -18.14
N GLU A 153 -1.79 2.33 -18.06
CA GLU A 153 -1.43 1.40 -19.14
C GLU A 153 -2.21 1.62 -20.43
N ARG A 154 -3.54 1.80 -20.34
CA ARG A 154 -4.37 2.17 -21.50
C ARG A 154 -3.90 3.45 -22.19
N ASN A 155 -3.35 4.38 -21.41
CA ASN A 155 -2.83 5.66 -21.89
C ASN A 155 -1.35 5.60 -22.28
N GLN A 156 -0.72 4.41 -22.28
CA GLN A 156 0.71 4.22 -22.54
C GLN A 156 1.61 5.07 -21.63
N GLY A 157 1.15 5.37 -20.42
CA GLY A 157 1.90 6.12 -19.42
C GLY A 157 2.92 5.27 -18.68
N GLU A 158 3.98 5.91 -18.22
CA GLU A 158 5.01 5.25 -17.41
C GLU A 158 4.52 5.01 -15.98
N LYS A 159 5.01 3.93 -15.36
CA LYS A 159 4.74 3.60 -13.94
C LYS A 159 6.07 3.45 -13.21
N TRP A 160 6.27 4.27 -12.19
CA TRP A 160 7.50 4.35 -11.41
C TRP A 160 7.35 3.63 -10.08
N LEU A 161 7.87 2.40 -10.00
CA LEU A 161 7.91 1.58 -8.77
C LEU A 161 9.11 1.97 -7.90
N ALA A 162 8.90 2.05 -6.59
CA ALA A 162 9.99 1.99 -5.60
C ALA A 162 9.54 1.17 -4.39
N CYS A 163 10.38 0.22 -4.00
CA CYS A 163 10.11 -0.67 -2.87
C CYS A 163 11.18 -0.51 -1.79
N PHE A 164 10.75 -0.58 -0.54
CA PHE A 164 11.62 -0.45 0.62
C PHE A 164 11.35 -1.52 1.65
N ARG A 165 12.40 -2.11 2.22
CA ARG A 165 12.31 -3.05 3.33
C ARG A 165 12.49 -2.30 4.64
N ARG A 166 11.62 -2.59 5.61
CA ARG A 166 11.74 -2.10 6.98
C ARG A 166 12.86 -2.87 7.69
N ILE A 167 13.87 -2.19 8.21
CA ILE A 167 15.00 -2.80 8.93
C ILE A 167 14.88 -2.61 10.44
N GLU A 168 15.63 -3.40 11.23
CA GLU A 168 15.70 -3.19 12.68
C GLU A 168 16.46 -1.90 13.01
N ALA A 169 16.02 -1.23 14.08
CA ALA A 169 16.78 -0.13 14.65
C ALA A 169 18.06 -0.72 15.24
N LYS A 170 19.23 -0.25 14.76
CA LYS A 170 20.50 -0.57 15.38
C LYS A 170 20.51 0.09 16.77
N ARG A 171 20.79 -0.70 17.80
CA ARG A 171 21.14 -0.18 19.12
C ARG A 171 22.65 -0.01 19.11
N ASP A 172 23.11 1.21 18.94
CA ASP A 172 24.50 1.59 19.22
C ASP A 172 24.68 1.78 20.73
#